data_AF-A0A3C0BC14-F1
#
_entry.id   AF-A0A3C0BC14-F1
#
_cell.length_a   1.000
_cell.length_b   1.000
_cell.length_c   1.000
_cell.angle_alpha   90.00
_cell.angle_beta   90.00
_cell.angle_gamma   90.00
#
_symmetry.space_group_name_H-M   'P 1'
#
loop_
_entity.id
_entity.type
_entity.pdbx_description
1 polymer ?
#
loop_
_entity_poly.entity_id
_entity_poly.type
_entity_poly.pdbx_seq_one_letter_code
_entity_poly.pdbx_strand_id
1 'polypeptide(L)'
;MNLLKIVPKVTKYIIPTGILQQTAFWARFKNNNGWQSMAFDIFEPDPQRLGFWKHTGDILILIKEFQPGKLLAYAPYGPEIIPSEEMQGRWLENLAEELRKFLPETCFAIRFDLTWPSPWYNDNKDFHQGFGLWNELPDTPVQEMRLNIGTLNWNLRKAPTNVLPSNTVIIPLDNNPENLLKRMKSKTRYNINLSYRKNIHIRTSDVSDLDAWFDLYRQTTLRHGIAAEKKEYFQKVLTTHADDTISPVDVHLLLAEKQGKPLAGMFLALSGKRGTYLFGASSSQHRELMAPYLLQWEAMMLS
;
A
#
# COMPACT_ATOMS: atom_id res chain seq x y z
N MET A 1 25.53 11.67 17.36
CA MET A 1 25.86 10.26 17.12
C MET A 1 24.91 9.77 16.05
N ASN A 2 25.39 9.13 14.98
CA ASN A 2 24.50 8.63 13.92
C ASN A 2 23.59 7.55 14.50
N LEU A 3 22.28 7.75 14.37
CA LEU A 3 21.27 6.82 14.85
C LEU A 3 21.12 5.62 13.92
N LEU A 4 21.42 5.82 12.64
CA LEU A 4 21.27 4.85 11.58
C LEU A 4 22.54 4.72 10.74
N LYS A 5 22.72 3.54 10.16
CA LYS A 5 23.62 3.28 9.05
C LYS A 5 22.80 2.73 7.89
N ILE A 6 22.94 3.34 6.73
CA ILE A 6 22.23 2.94 5.50
C ILE A 6 23.24 2.38 4.50
N VAL A 7 22.93 1.22 3.93
CA VAL A 7 23.80 0.55 2.94
C VAL A 7 23.00 0.27 1.68
N PRO A 8 23.44 0.71 0.49
CA PRO A 8 22.76 0.40 -0.76
C PRO A 8 22.73 -1.09 -1.04
N LYS A 9 21.63 -1.58 -1.60
CA LYS A 9 21.52 -2.95 -2.07
C LYS A 9 20.72 -3.06 -3.36
N VAL A 10 20.83 -4.22 -3.99
CA VAL A 10 20.05 -4.53 -5.21
C VAL A 10 18.59 -4.78 -4.83
N THR A 11 17.67 -4.18 -5.58
CA THR A 11 16.22 -4.25 -5.32
C THR A 11 15.66 -5.68 -5.27
N LYS A 12 16.27 -6.64 -5.99
CA LYS A 12 15.86 -8.05 -5.92
C LYS A 12 16.10 -8.73 -4.56
N TYR A 13 16.91 -8.11 -3.70
CA TYR A 13 17.23 -8.58 -2.36
C TYR A 13 16.53 -7.78 -1.25
N ILE A 14 15.48 -7.03 -1.59
CA ILE A 14 14.57 -6.49 -0.58
C ILE A 14 13.90 -7.67 0.13
N ILE A 15 13.87 -7.65 1.46
CA ILE A 15 13.26 -8.70 2.26
C ILE A 15 11.74 -8.77 2.01
N PRO A 16 11.11 -9.95 2.11
CA PRO A 16 9.65 -10.07 2.04
C PRO A 16 8.96 -9.16 3.06
N THR A 17 7.93 -8.44 2.62
CA THR A 17 7.10 -7.57 3.47
C THR A 17 5.63 -7.69 3.09
N GLY A 18 4.73 -7.34 4.01
CA GLY A 18 3.30 -7.16 3.72
C GLY A 18 2.97 -5.85 3.01
N ILE A 19 3.93 -4.92 2.89
CA ILE A 19 3.73 -3.62 2.24
C ILE A 19 4.10 -3.76 0.77
N LEU A 20 3.11 -3.94 -0.10
CA LEU A 20 3.32 -4.10 -1.54
C LEU A 20 4.29 -3.05 -2.11
N GLN A 21 4.15 -1.79 -1.71
CA GLN A 21 4.92 -0.66 -2.20
C GLN A 21 6.39 -0.67 -1.78
N GLN A 22 6.78 -1.56 -0.86
CA GLN A 22 8.15 -1.77 -0.38
C GLN A 22 8.69 -3.15 -0.81
N THR A 23 8.17 -3.74 -1.89
CA THR A 23 8.61 -5.03 -2.44
C THR A 23 9.54 -4.88 -3.65
N ALA A 24 10.26 -5.97 -3.98
CA ALA A 24 11.04 -6.06 -5.21
C ALA A 24 10.13 -6.00 -6.46
N PHE A 25 8.94 -6.60 -6.40
CA PHE A 25 7.91 -6.47 -7.43
C PHE A 25 7.58 -5.01 -7.71
N TRP A 26 7.34 -4.20 -6.68
CA TRP A 26 6.95 -2.81 -6.87
C TRP A 26 8.06 -1.95 -7.44
N ALA A 27 9.31 -2.21 -7.03
CA ALA A 27 10.48 -1.58 -7.64
C ALA A 27 10.53 -1.86 -9.16
N ARG A 28 10.32 -3.12 -9.57
CA ARG A 28 10.29 -3.51 -10.99
C ARG A 28 9.12 -2.87 -11.74
N PHE A 29 7.92 -2.91 -11.15
CA PHE A 29 6.73 -2.29 -11.71
C PHE A 29 6.94 -0.79 -11.95
N LYS A 30 7.52 -0.08 -10.97
CA LYS A 30 7.76 1.37 -11.08
C LYS A 30 8.88 1.69 -12.06
N ASN A 31 9.95 0.90 -12.13
CA ASN A 31 10.99 1.02 -13.15
C ASN A 31 10.40 0.94 -14.58
N ASN A 32 9.49 0.00 -14.82
CA ASN A 32 8.79 -0.16 -16.10
C ASN A 32 7.77 0.96 -16.41
N ASN A 33 7.59 1.90 -15.48
CA ASN A 33 6.65 3.02 -15.55
C ASN A 33 7.32 4.38 -15.32
N GLY A 34 8.60 4.51 -15.67
CA GLY A 34 9.32 5.79 -15.71
C GLY A 34 9.77 6.32 -14.35
N TRP A 35 9.90 5.44 -13.36
CA TRP A 35 10.58 5.73 -12.10
C TRP A 35 11.95 5.06 -12.11
N GLN A 36 12.86 5.55 -11.26
CA GLN A 36 14.06 4.82 -10.89
C GLN A 36 13.88 4.29 -9.47
N SER A 37 14.40 3.10 -9.18
CA SER A 37 14.23 2.45 -7.87
C SER A 37 15.59 2.20 -7.23
N MET A 38 15.73 2.58 -5.97
CA MET A 38 16.90 2.31 -5.14
C MET A 38 16.46 1.60 -3.86
N ALA A 39 17.18 0.57 -3.44
CA ALA A 39 16.91 -0.13 -2.19
C ALA A 39 18.09 0.02 -1.24
N PHE A 40 17.78 0.06 0.05
CA PHE A 40 18.79 0.18 1.09
C PHE A 40 18.46 -0.73 2.28
N ASP A 41 19.50 -1.31 2.86
CA ASP A 41 19.46 -1.92 4.18
C ASP A 41 19.55 -0.82 5.24
N ILE A 42 18.71 -0.92 6.27
CA ILE A 42 18.71 -0.06 7.45
C ILE A 42 19.34 -0.83 8.61
N PHE A 43 20.32 -0.21 9.26
CA PHE A 43 20.94 -0.74 10.46
C PHE A 43 20.83 0.26 11.62
N GLU A 44 20.54 -0.27 12.81
CA GLU A 44 20.57 0.45 14.08
C GLU A 44 21.75 -0.05 14.94
N PRO A 45 22.28 0.77 15.86
CA PRO A 45 23.28 0.34 16.82
C PRO A 45 22.79 -0.89 17.61
N ASP A 46 23.64 -1.90 17.75
CA ASP A 46 23.30 -3.11 18.51
C ASP A 46 23.28 -2.79 20.02
N PRO A 47 22.13 -2.90 20.71
CA PRO A 47 22.04 -2.59 22.13
C PRO A 47 22.84 -3.56 23.01
N GLN A 48 23.20 -4.75 22.50
CA GLN A 48 23.95 -5.77 23.22
C GLN A 48 25.44 -5.74 22.91
N ARG A 49 25.85 -5.12 21.80
CA ARG A 49 27.24 -5.14 21.32
C ARG A 49 27.68 -3.74 20.90
N LEU A 50 28.34 -3.03 21.82
CA LEU A 50 28.83 -1.69 21.56
C LEU A 50 29.74 -1.64 20.32
N GLY A 51 29.46 -0.71 19.41
CA GLY A 51 30.20 -0.54 18.15
C GLY A 51 29.74 -1.44 17.00
N PHE A 52 28.80 -2.36 17.24
CA PHE A 52 28.20 -3.19 16.20
C PHE A 52 26.87 -2.62 15.72
N TRP A 53 26.48 -3.03 14.51
CA TRP A 53 25.25 -2.61 13.84
C TRP A 53 24.37 -3.84 13.60
N LYS A 54 23.09 -3.73 13.91
CA LYS A 54 22.09 -4.77 13.67
C LYS A 54 21.21 -4.37 12.49
N HIS A 55 21.01 -5.26 11.52
CA HIS A 55 20.05 -5.04 10.44
C HIS A 55 18.63 -5.03 11.01
N THR A 56 17.87 -3.98 10.72
CA THR A 56 16.53 -3.77 11.27
C THR A 56 15.44 -3.73 10.21
N GLY A 57 15.80 -3.56 8.94
CA GLY A 57 14.85 -3.65 7.83
C GLY A 57 15.38 -3.00 6.57
N ASP A 58 14.47 -2.80 5.62
CA ASP A 58 14.77 -2.25 4.31
C ASP A 58 13.95 -1.00 4.03
N ILE A 59 14.41 -0.22 3.05
CA ILE A 59 13.61 0.83 2.44
C ILE A 59 13.82 0.86 0.91
N LEU A 60 12.70 0.91 0.20
CA LEU A 60 12.63 1.17 -1.23
C LEU A 60 12.34 2.67 -1.46
N ILE A 61 13.25 3.33 -2.15
CA ILE A 61 13.14 4.71 -2.62
C ILE A 61 12.88 4.72 -4.12
N LEU A 62 11.81 5.41 -4.52
CA LEU A 62 11.48 5.68 -5.91
C LEU A 62 11.89 7.11 -6.25
N ILE A 63 12.63 7.29 -7.33
CA ILE A 63 13.06 8.59 -7.84
C ILE A 63 12.28 8.90 -9.12
N LYS A 64 11.76 10.12 -9.19
CA LYS A 64 11.09 10.62 -10.40
C LYS A 64 11.41 12.09 -10.65
N GLU A 65 11.60 12.42 -11.91
CA GLU A 65 11.69 13.79 -12.37
C GLU A 65 10.30 14.43 -12.41
N PHE A 66 10.15 15.55 -11.69
CA PHE A 66 8.90 16.28 -11.61
C PHE A 66 8.91 17.53 -12.50
N GLN A 67 10.08 18.17 -12.61
CA GLN A 67 10.38 19.26 -13.53
C GLN A 67 11.79 19.01 -14.10
N PRO A 68 12.13 19.58 -15.27
CA PRO A 68 13.47 19.43 -15.84
C PRO A 68 14.57 19.74 -14.81
N GLY A 69 15.40 18.74 -14.51
CA GLY A 69 16.50 18.84 -13.55
C GLY A 69 16.11 18.85 -12.07
N LYS A 70 14.84 18.58 -11.72
CA LYS A 70 14.36 18.47 -10.33
C LYS A 70 13.77 17.09 -10.05
N LEU A 71 14.46 16.34 -9.20
CA LEU A 71 14.08 14.99 -8.82
C LEU A 71 13.38 15.00 -7.45
N LEU A 72 12.39 14.12 -7.31
CA LEU A 72 11.79 13.78 -6.02
C LEU A 72 12.18 12.35 -5.67
N ALA A 73 12.75 12.14 -4.49
CA ALA A 73 12.86 10.83 -3.88
C ALA A 73 11.59 10.54 -3.06
N TYR A 74 11.07 9.32 -3.14
CA TYR A 74 9.78 8.97 -2.56
C TYR A 74 9.79 7.55 -1.97
N ALA A 75 9.42 7.45 -0.70
CA ALA A 75 9.24 6.20 0.04
C ALA A 75 7.73 5.95 0.29
N PRO A 76 7.03 5.24 -0.61
CA PRO A 76 5.61 4.90 -0.43
C PRO A 76 5.43 3.83 0.65
N TYR A 77 4.69 4.14 1.72
CA TYR A 77 4.48 3.23 2.87
C TYR A 77 5.77 2.71 3.51
N GLY A 78 6.89 3.41 3.31
CA GLY A 78 8.20 3.03 3.84
C GLY A 78 8.79 4.14 4.70
N PRO A 79 9.68 3.79 5.65
CA PRO A 79 10.09 2.43 6.02
C PRO A 79 9.03 1.69 6.85
N GLU A 80 9.12 0.36 6.92
CA GLU A 80 8.24 -0.49 7.74
C GLU A 80 8.55 -0.37 9.25
N ILE A 81 9.77 0.03 9.59
CA ILE A 81 10.23 0.24 10.97
C ILE A 81 9.41 1.37 11.61
N ILE A 82 8.90 1.13 12.82
CA ILE A 82 8.17 2.12 13.62
C ILE A 82 8.96 2.38 14.90
N PRO A 83 9.75 3.47 14.96
CA PRO A 83 10.43 3.89 16.19
C PRO A 83 9.42 4.23 17.29
N SER A 84 9.89 4.26 18.54
CA SER A 84 9.09 4.82 19.64
C SER A 84 8.68 6.26 19.33
N GLU A 85 7.50 6.68 19.78
CA GLU A 85 6.91 7.97 19.39
C GLU A 85 7.83 9.17 19.64
N GLU A 86 8.59 9.14 20.73
CA GLU A 86 9.55 10.18 21.10
C GLU A 86 10.77 10.26 20.15
N MET A 87 11.09 9.15 19.48
CA MET A 87 12.25 9.04 18.60
C MET A 87 11.90 9.20 17.11
N GLN A 88 10.62 9.13 16.75
CA GLN A 88 10.14 9.19 15.37
C GLN A 88 10.73 10.34 14.55
N GLY A 89 10.71 11.56 15.08
CA GLY A 89 11.28 12.74 14.43
C GLY A 89 12.77 12.63 14.15
N ARG A 90 13.55 12.41 15.20
CA ARG A 90 15.01 12.23 15.14
C ARG A 90 15.42 11.10 14.21
N TRP A 91 14.71 9.98 14.29
CA TRP A 91 14.98 8.79 13.50
C TRP A 91 14.72 9.06 12.02
N LEU A 92 13.60 9.70 11.69
CA LEU A 92 13.24 10.02 10.30
C LEU A 92 14.18 11.05 9.68
N GLU A 93 14.57 12.08 10.44
CA GLU A 93 15.58 13.05 9.98
C GLU A 93 16.92 12.35 9.72
N ASN A 94 17.37 11.49 10.64
CA ASN A 94 18.64 10.78 10.43
C ASN A 94 18.58 9.83 9.23
N LEU A 95 17.45 9.15 9.01
CA LEU A 95 17.22 8.35 7.81
C LEU A 95 17.33 9.20 6.54
N ALA A 96 16.70 10.38 6.53
CA ALA A 96 16.74 11.29 5.40
C ALA A 96 18.16 11.78 5.09
N GLU A 97 18.94 12.17 6.11
CA GLU A 97 20.33 12.62 5.94
C GLU A 97 21.28 11.48 5.53
N GLU A 98 21.06 10.25 6.01
CA GLU A 98 21.84 9.09 5.56
C GLU A 98 21.49 8.68 4.12
N LEU A 99 20.21 8.71 3.74
CA LEU A 99 19.77 8.46 2.37
C LEU A 99 20.32 9.51 1.40
N ARG A 100 20.33 10.79 1.81
CA ARG A 100 20.79 11.93 0.99
C ARG A 100 22.17 11.70 0.38
N LYS A 101 23.06 10.99 1.06
CA LYS A 101 24.42 10.66 0.58
C LYS A 101 24.44 9.82 -0.71
N PHE A 102 23.35 9.12 -1.00
CA PHE A 102 23.21 8.25 -2.17
C PHE A 102 22.25 8.80 -3.22
N LEU A 103 21.50 9.85 -2.89
CA LEU A 103 20.54 10.45 -3.80
C LEU A 103 21.24 11.48 -4.70
N PRO A 104 20.73 11.69 -5.95
CA PRO A 104 21.23 12.75 -6.81
C PRO A 104 21.15 14.12 -6.12
N GLU A 105 22.14 14.99 -6.35
CA GLU A 105 22.16 16.35 -5.79
C GLU A 105 20.96 17.21 -6.25
N THR A 106 20.34 16.84 -7.37
CA THR A 106 19.13 17.49 -7.91
C THR A 106 17.84 17.05 -7.21
N CYS A 107 17.91 16.12 -6.26
CA CYS A 107 16.76 15.78 -5.41
C CYS A 107 16.42 16.94 -4.47
N PHE A 108 15.28 17.58 -4.69
CA PHE A 108 14.86 18.73 -3.88
C PHE A 108 14.19 18.32 -2.56
N ALA A 109 13.71 17.09 -2.46
CA ALA A 109 13.09 16.54 -1.26
C ALA A 109 13.11 15.00 -1.25
N ILE A 110 12.98 14.44 -0.05
CA ILE A 110 12.60 13.05 0.18
C ILE A 110 11.20 13.07 0.79
N ARG A 111 10.23 12.43 0.13
CA ARG A 111 8.86 12.29 0.63
C ARG A 111 8.71 10.90 1.26
N PHE A 112 8.21 10.86 2.49
CA PHE A 112 7.80 9.63 3.17
C PHE A 112 6.29 9.63 3.35
N ASP A 113 5.62 8.60 2.85
CA ASP A 113 4.23 8.33 3.21
C ASP A 113 4.26 7.16 4.20
N LEU A 114 4.37 7.45 5.49
CA LEU A 114 4.65 6.44 6.53
C LEU A 114 3.41 5.60 6.85
N THR A 115 3.61 4.34 7.25
CA THR A 115 2.56 3.47 7.83
C THR A 115 2.38 3.68 9.33
N TRP A 116 3.04 4.68 9.91
CA TRP A 116 2.99 4.95 11.33
C TRP A 116 1.57 5.38 11.72
N PRO A 117 1.03 4.84 12.84
CA PRO A 117 -0.22 5.35 13.37
C PRO A 117 -0.14 6.85 13.59
N SER A 118 -1.23 7.55 13.28
CA SER A 118 -1.36 8.96 13.65
C SER A 118 -1.17 9.09 15.17
N PRO A 119 -0.29 9.98 15.64
CA PRO A 119 -0.15 10.23 17.08
C PRO A 119 -1.46 10.59 17.76
N TRP A 120 -2.40 11.16 17.00
CA TRP A 120 -3.72 11.59 17.47
C TRP A 120 -4.79 10.49 17.36
N TYR A 121 -4.40 9.26 17.00
CA TYR A 121 -5.33 8.13 16.88
C TYR A 121 -5.88 7.69 18.24
N ASN A 122 -5.02 7.60 19.28
CA ASN A 122 -5.37 7.03 20.57
C ASN A 122 -6.03 8.01 21.55
N ASP A 123 -5.97 9.31 21.30
CA ASP A 123 -6.64 10.33 22.13
C ASP A 123 -8.17 10.29 22.00
N ASN A 124 -8.71 9.39 21.18
CA ASN A 124 -10.12 9.27 20.82
C ASN A 124 -10.69 7.87 21.10
N LYS A 125 -10.43 7.30 22.30
CA LYS A 125 -10.99 5.99 22.71
C LYS A 125 -12.53 5.93 22.78
N ASP A 126 -13.22 7.07 22.77
CA ASP A 126 -14.69 7.14 22.80
C ASP A 126 -15.36 6.95 21.41
N PHE A 127 -14.58 6.84 20.33
CA PHE A 127 -15.13 6.83 18.96
C PHE A 127 -15.58 5.47 18.42
N HIS A 128 -15.45 4.38 19.19
CA HIS A 128 -15.89 3.05 18.73
C HIS A 128 -17.42 2.87 18.66
N GLN A 129 -18.21 3.91 18.98
CA GLN A 129 -19.68 3.87 18.97
C GLN A 129 -20.32 4.97 18.11
N GLY A 130 -19.96 5.07 16.82
CA GLY A 130 -20.79 5.83 15.88
C GLY A 130 -20.05 6.25 14.63
N PHE A 131 -20.80 6.51 13.56
CA PHE A 131 -20.32 7.23 12.38
C PHE A 131 -20.08 8.71 12.74
N GLY A 132 -19.21 8.98 13.72
CA GLY A 132 -18.85 10.29 14.21
C GLY A 132 -17.69 10.87 13.41
N LEU A 133 -17.78 12.15 13.09
CA LEU A 133 -16.79 12.93 12.35
C LEU A 133 -15.39 12.73 12.93
N TRP A 134 -14.45 12.28 12.08
CA TRP A 134 -13.03 12.29 12.38
C TRP A 134 -12.64 13.72 12.78
N ASN A 135 -12.19 13.91 14.02
CA ASN A 135 -11.72 15.24 14.45
C ASN A 135 -10.66 15.75 13.46
N GLU A 136 -10.76 17.03 13.14
CA GLU A 136 -9.77 17.70 12.28
C GLU A 136 -8.39 17.57 12.92
N LEU A 137 -7.40 17.16 12.12
CA LEU A 137 -6.00 17.12 12.57
C LEU A 137 -5.60 18.52 13.05
N PRO A 138 -4.68 18.64 14.04
CA PRO A 138 -4.15 19.95 14.42
C PRO A 138 -3.61 20.72 13.21
N ASP A 139 -3.52 22.04 13.31
CA ASP A 139 -2.93 22.84 12.23
C ASP A 139 -1.53 22.37 11.85
N THR A 140 -1.17 22.53 10.58
CA THR A 140 0.11 22.06 10.02
C THR A 140 1.33 22.45 10.88
N PRO A 141 1.46 23.69 11.38
CA PRO A 141 2.60 24.06 12.24
C PRO A 141 2.73 23.21 13.51
N VAL A 142 1.61 22.77 14.10
CA VAL A 142 1.60 21.92 15.30
C VAL A 142 2.05 20.51 14.95
N GLN A 143 1.58 19.97 13.82
CA GLN A 143 2.02 18.64 13.34
C GLN A 143 3.52 18.63 13.03
N GLU A 144 4.01 19.65 12.31
CA GLU A 144 5.42 19.82 12.00
C GLU A 144 6.26 20.01 13.26
N MET A 145 5.82 20.86 14.20
CA MET A 145 6.50 21.05 15.48
C MET A 145 6.66 19.71 16.21
N ARG A 146 5.59 18.91 16.35
CA ARG A 146 5.64 17.62 17.06
C ARG A 146 6.69 16.68 16.46
N LEU A 147 6.72 16.55 15.13
CA LEU A 147 7.69 15.69 14.44
C LEU A 147 9.11 16.26 14.47
N ASN A 148 9.29 17.58 14.53
CA ASN A 148 10.63 18.19 14.56
C ASN A 148 11.21 18.31 15.98
N ILE A 149 10.43 18.13 17.05
CA ILE A 149 10.95 18.14 18.42
C ILE A 149 12.08 17.10 18.54
N GLY A 150 13.26 17.57 18.96
CA GLY A 150 14.47 16.77 19.11
C GLY A 150 15.31 16.62 17.84
N THR A 151 14.78 16.94 16.66
CA THR A 151 15.57 16.94 15.41
C THR A 151 16.66 18.03 15.43
N LEU A 152 17.70 17.85 14.62
CA LEU A 152 18.83 18.77 14.51
C LEU A 152 18.55 19.91 13.52
N ASN A 153 17.93 19.60 12.38
CA ASN A 153 17.79 20.54 11.26
C ASN A 153 16.39 21.13 11.14
N TRP A 154 15.37 20.56 11.81
CA TRP A 154 13.98 21.03 11.76
C TRP A 154 13.40 21.09 10.33
N ASN A 155 13.80 20.13 9.48
CA ASN A 155 13.47 20.09 8.06
C ASN A 155 12.30 19.14 7.70
N LEU A 156 11.65 18.51 8.68
CA LEU A 156 10.49 17.66 8.40
C LEU A 156 9.26 18.54 8.16
N ARG A 157 8.66 18.43 6.98
CA ARG A 157 7.51 19.23 6.56
C ARG A 157 6.31 18.36 6.25
N LYS A 158 5.11 18.82 6.60
CA LYS A 158 3.89 18.13 6.21
C LYS A 158 3.67 18.36 4.71
N ALA A 159 3.58 17.25 3.96
CA ALA A 159 3.22 17.34 2.55
C ALA A 159 1.82 17.96 2.39
N PRO A 160 1.63 18.89 1.43
CA PRO A 160 0.36 19.59 1.22
C PRO A 160 -0.77 18.68 0.73
N THR A 161 -0.41 17.51 0.18
CA THR A 161 -1.36 16.51 -0.32
C THR A 161 -0.91 15.10 0.06
N ASN A 162 -1.88 14.20 0.18
CA ASN A 162 -1.63 12.77 0.35
C ASN A 162 -1.61 12.10 -1.02
N VAL A 163 -0.51 11.42 -1.36
CA VAL A 163 -0.39 10.63 -2.60
C VAL A 163 -1.01 9.25 -2.41
N LEU A 164 -0.88 8.69 -1.21
CA LEU A 164 -1.49 7.43 -0.82
C LEU A 164 -2.65 7.65 0.16
N PRO A 165 -3.59 6.69 0.25
CA PRO A 165 -4.63 6.71 1.27
C PRO A 165 -4.03 6.84 2.68
N SER A 166 -4.45 7.89 3.39
CA SER A 166 -4.09 8.11 4.80
C SER A 166 -4.88 7.22 5.76
N ASN A 167 -6.04 6.72 5.33
CA ASN A 167 -6.91 5.84 6.09
C ASN A 167 -7.04 4.53 5.33
N THR A 168 -6.72 3.42 6.00
CA THR A 168 -6.75 2.07 5.41
C THR A 168 -7.56 1.14 6.31
N VAL A 169 -8.44 0.33 5.72
CA VAL A 169 -9.15 -0.72 6.42
C VAL A 169 -8.35 -2.00 6.32
N ILE A 170 -7.87 -2.50 7.46
CA ILE A 170 -7.15 -3.78 7.54
C ILE A 170 -8.10 -4.79 8.18
N ILE A 171 -8.29 -5.94 7.51
CA ILE A 171 -9.12 -7.03 8.00
C ILE A 171 -8.19 -8.16 8.44
N PRO A 172 -8.06 -8.44 9.75
CA PRO A 172 -7.36 -9.64 10.22
C PRO A 172 -8.16 -10.87 9.81
N LEU A 173 -7.58 -11.66 8.90
CA LEU A 173 -8.15 -12.91 8.43
C LEU A 173 -7.95 -14.02 9.47
N ASP A 174 -8.92 -14.91 9.55
CA ASP A 174 -8.90 -16.12 10.37
C ASP A 174 -8.78 -17.30 9.40
N ASN A 175 -7.95 -18.28 9.75
CA ASN A 175 -7.82 -19.51 8.96
C ASN A 175 -9.11 -20.33 8.93
N ASN A 176 -10.08 -20.03 9.80
CA ASN A 176 -11.42 -20.61 9.79
C ASN A 176 -12.45 -19.65 9.12
N PRO A 177 -12.95 -19.98 7.92
CA PRO A 177 -13.93 -19.16 7.20
C PRO A 177 -15.23 -18.93 7.99
N GLU A 178 -15.69 -19.89 8.79
CA GLU A 178 -16.92 -19.74 9.58
C GLU A 178 -16.79 -18.65 10.64
N ASN A 179 -15.63 -18.56 11.29
CA ASN A 179 -15.34 -17.52 12.27
C ASN A 179 -15.32 -16.15 11.61
N LEU A 180 -14.70 -16.06 10.43
CA LEU A 180 -14.65 -14.82 9.67
C LEU A 180 -16.06 -14.36 9.26
N LEU A 181 -16.91 -15.26 8.76
CA LEU A 181 -18.31 -14.97 8.45
C LEU A 181 -19.07 -14.50 9.69
N LYS A 182 -18.96 -15.20 10.83
CA LYS A 182 -19.65 -14.86 12.08
C LYS A 182 -19.35 -13.44 12.55
N ARG A 183 -18.14 -12.94 12.31
CA ARG A 183 -17.71 -11.55 12.63
C ARG A 183 -18.31 -10.49 11.71
N MET A 184 -18.84 -10.86 10.54
CA MET A 184 -19.44 -9.89 9.60
C MET A 184 -20.84 -9.44 10.05
N LYS A 185 -21.30 -8.30 9.53
CA LYS A 185 -22.71 -7.90 9.67
C LYS A 185 -23.62 -8.90 8.97
N SER A 186 -24.83 -9.13 9.51
CA SER A 186 -25.80 -10.10 8.97
C SER A 186 -26.12 -9.88 7.49
N LYS A 187 -26.24 -8.62 7.05
CA LYS A 187 -26.49 -8.28 5.64
C LYS A 187 -25.33 -8.69 4.72
N THR A 188 -24.09 -8.57 5.18
CA THR A 188 -22.91 -8.99 4.41
C THR A 188 -22.92 -10.50 4.20
N ARG A 189 -23.11 -11.28 5.28
CA ARG A 189 -23.24 -12.75 5.18
C ARG A 189 -24.38 -13.16 4.25
N TYR A 190 -25.53 -12.50 4.38
CA TYR A 190 -26.69 -12.75 3.53
C TYR A 190 -26.38 -12.52 2.06
N ASN A 191 -25.71 -11.41 1.71
CA ASN A 191 -25.36 -11.07 0.33
C ASN A 191 -24.34 -12.03 -0.29
N ILE A 192 -23.33 -12.47 0.48
CA ILE A 192 -22.38 -13.51 0.03
C ILE A 192 -23.15 -14.78 -0.34
N ASN A 193 -24.00 -15.26 0.57
CA ASN A 193 -24.83 -16.45 0.34
C ASN A 193 -25.85 -16.26 -0.78
N LEU A 194 -26.37 -15.04 -0.97
CA LEU A 194 -27.25 -14.72 -2.09
C LEU A 194 -26.52 -14.88 -3.42
N SER A 195 -25.31 -14.35 -3.56
CA SER A 195 -24.52 -14.48 -4.78
C SER A 195 -24.24 -15.94 -5.14
N TYR A 196 -23.89 -16.80 -4.17
CA TYR A 196 -23.77 -18.24 -4.40
C TYR A 196 -25.08 -18.84 -4.94
N ARG A 197 -26.22 -18.58 -4.28
CA ARG A 197 -27.54 -19.07 -4.75
C ARG A 197 -27.96 -18.52 -6.11
N LYS A 198 -27.39 -17.38 -6.54
CA LYS A 198 -27.62 -16.77 -7.85
C LYS A 198 -26.65 -17.27 -8.92
N ASN A 199 -25.85 -18.29 -8.61
CA ASN A 199 -24.88 -18.94 -9.50
C ASN A 199 -23.82 -17.95 -10.02
N ILE A 200 -23.37 -17.03 -9.15
CA ILE A 200 -22.16 -16.26 -9.41
C ILE A 200 -20.96 -17.16 -9.16
N HIS A 201 -20.03 -17.18 -10.11
CA HIS A 201 -18.78 -17.92 -10.01
C HIS A 201 -17.62 -16.93 -9.95
N ILE A 202 -16.65 -17.21 -9.09
CA ILE A 202 -15.39 -16.45 -9.03
C ILE A 202 -14.31 -17.28 -9.72
N ARG A 203 -13.54 -16.66 -10.59
CA ARG A 203 -12.37 -17.28 -11.21
C ARG A 203 -11.18 -16.34 -11.23
N THR A 204 -9.99 -16.91 -11.12
CA THR A 204 -8.76 -16.23 -11.52
C THR A 204 -8.71 -16.15 -13.03
N SER A 205 -8.35 -14.97 -13.51
CA SER A 205 -8.44 -14.53 -14.88
C SER A 205 -7.04 -14.27 -15.42
N ASP A 206 -6.85 -14.41 -16.72
CA ASP A 206 -5.58 -14.09 -17.37
C ASP A 206 -5.64 -12.72 -18.07
N VAL A 207 -4.55 -12.36 -18.76
CA VAL A 207 -4.42 -11.08 -19.48
C VAL A 207 -5.45 -10.94 -20.62
N SER A 208 -5.96 -12.04 -21.18
CA SER A 208 -6.95 -12.01 -22.28
C SER A 208 -8.29 -11.42 -21.83
N ASP A 209 -8.62 -11.55 -20.55
CA ASP A 209 -9.83 -10.99 -19.94
C ASP A 209 -9.69 -9.51 -19.53
N LEU A 210 -8.52 -8.91 -19.72
CA LEU A 210 -8.26 -7.54 -19.28
C LEU A 210 -9.20 -6.52 -19.95
N ASP A 211 -9.60 -6.76 -21.20
CA ASP A 211 -10.60 -5.93 -21.88
C ASP A 211 -11.95 -5.94 -21.17
N ALA A 212 -12.45 -7.13 -20.84
CA ALA A 212 -13.73 -7.28 -20.16
C ALA A 212 -13.70 -6.64 -18.77
N TRP A 213 -12.59 -6.77 -18.03
CA TRP A 213 -12.42 -6.06 -16.77
C TRP A 213 -12.33 -4.54 -16.95
N PHE A 214 -11.59 -4.07 -17.96
CA PHE A 214 -11.40 -2.63 -18.18
C PHE A 214 -12.72 -1.94 -18.55
N ASP A 215 -13.64 -2.63 -19.23
CA ASP A 215 -14.99 -2.13 -19.45
C ASP A 215 -15.80 -1.96 -18.15
N LEU A 216 -15.68 -2.89 -17.18
CA LEU A 216 -16.25 -2.71 -15.85
C LEU A 216 -15.62 -1.51 -15.13
N TYR A 217 -14.30 -1.33 -15.28
CA TYR A 217 -13.57 -0.24 -14.66
C TYR A 217 -13.99 1.12 -15.22
N ARG A 218 -14.16 1.23 -16.55
CA ARG A 218 -14.73 2.42 -17.20
C ARG A 218 -16.14 2.74 -16.72
N GLN A 219 -17.01 1.73 -16.59
CA GLN A 219 -18.34 1.94 -16.02
C GLN A 219 -18.29 2.47 -14.57
N THR A 220 -17.36 1.94 -13.77
CA THR A 220 -17.18 2.32 -12.37
C THR A 220 -16.65 3.75 -12.25
N THR A 221 -15.62 4.10 -13.02
CA THR A 221 -15.02 5.44 -13.02
C THR A 221 -16.02 6.51 -13.49
N LEU A 222 -16.75 6.25 -14.58
CA LEU A 222 -17.82 7.14 -15.07
C LEU A 222 -18.92 7.34 -14.03
N ARG A 223 -19.38 6.25 -13.40
CA ARG A 223 -20.45 6.30 -12.39
C ARG A 223 -20.06 7.11 -11.15
N HIS A 224 -18.80 7.06 -10.75
CA HIS A 224 -18.31 7.75 -9.55
C HIS A 224 -17.62 9.08 -9.85
N GLY A 225 -17.47 9.47 -11.11
CA GLY A 225 -16.83 10.72 -11.52
C GLY A 225 -15.35 10.80 -11.14
N ILE A 226 -14.65 9.65 -11.09
CA ILE A 226 -13.23 9.59 -10.72
C ILE A 226 -12.34 9.49 -11.96
N ALA A 227 -11.12 10.01 -11.86
CA ALA A 227 -10.12 9.88 -12.91
C ALA A 227 -9.83 8.39 -13.20
N ALA A 228 -9.82 8.04 -14.48
CA ALA A 228 -9.56 6.69 -14.94
C ALA A 228 -8.09 6.53 -15.37
N GLU A 229 -7.47 5.44 -14.92
CA GLU A 229 -6.19 4.99 -15.45
C GLU A 229 -6.34 4.38 -16.85
N LYS A 230 -5.25 4.36 -17.61
CA LYS A 230 -5.23 3.74 -18.94
C LYS A 230 -5.08 2.22 -18.83
N LYS A 231 -5.59 1.48 -19.82
CA LYS A 231 -5.55 0.01 -19.84
C LYS A 231 -4.12 -0.53 -19.74
N GLU A 232 -3.16 0.15 -20.36
CA GLU A 232 -1.74 -0.24 -20.36
C GLU A 232 -1.16 -0.30 -18.94
N TYR A 233 -1.66 0.53 -18.01
CA TYR A 233 -1.25 0.48 -16.62
C TYR A 233 -1.58 -0.89 -16.00
N PHE A 234 -2.82 -1.35 -16.19
CA PHE A 234 -3.30 -2.63 -15.67
C PHE A 234 -2.65 -3.82 -16.35
N GLN A 235 -2.39 -3.73 -17.66
CA GLN A 235 -1.61 -4.74 -18.38
C GLN A 235 -0.24 -4.90 -17.74
N LYS A 236 0.47 -3.79 -17.50
CA LYS A 236 1.77 -3.83 -16.83
C LYS A 236 1.71 -4.38 -15.42
N VAL A 237 0.63 -4.13 -14.67
CA VAL A 237 0.42 -4.71 -13.34
C VAL A 237 0.36 -6.25 -13.42
N LEU A 238 -0.38 -6.81 -14.39
CA LEU A 238 -0.48 -8.28 -14.56
C LEU A 238 0.78 -8.93 -15.11
N THR A 239 1.49 -8.25 -16.01
CA THR A 239 2.66 -8.84 -16.70
C THR A 239 3.97 -8.54 -15.98
N THR A 240 3.96 -7.80 -14.87
CA THR A 240 5.15 -7.65 -14.05
C THR A 240 5.29 -8.93 -13.23
N HIS A 241 6.42 -9.61 -13.38
CA HIS A 241 6.77 -10.79 -12.58
C HIS A 241 7.97 -10.45 -11.71
N ALA A 242 8.10 -11.04 -10.53
CA ALA A 242 9.25 -10.86 -9.64
C ALA A 242 9.72 -12.19 -9.02
N ASP A 243 9.49 -13.29 -9.74
CA ASP A 243 9.73 -14.66 -9.28
C ASP A 243 11.23 -14.97 -9.10
N ASP A 244 12.09 -14.19 -9.75
CA ASP A 244 13.55 -14.22 -9.62
C ASP A 244 14.08 -13.38 -8.44
N THR A 245 13.20 -12.89 -7.55
CA THR A 245 13.54 -12.06 -6.39
C THR A 245 13.21 -12.78 -5.09
N ILE A 246 13.78 -12.31 -3.96
CA ILE A 246 13.42 -12.88 -2.65
C ILE A 246 12.13 -12.29 -2.07
N SER A 247 11.52 -11.31 -2.74
CA SER A 247 10.28 -10.62 -2.32
C SER A 247 9.27 -10.61 -3.48
N PRO A 248 8.80 -11.80 -3.90
CA PRO A 248 7.81 -11.93 -4.95
C PRO A 248 6.45 -11.41 -4.48
N VAL A 249 5.62 -11.05 -5.45
CA VAL A 249 4.23 -10.66 -5.24
C VAL A 249 3.39 -11.35 -6.30
N ASP A 250 2.37 -12.06 -5.86
CA ASP A 250 1.41 -12.69 -6.75
C ASP A 250 0.25 -11.73 -7.00
N VAL A 251 0.05 -11.35 -8.26
CA VAL A 251 -1.05 -10.48 -8.67
C VAL A 251 -2.08 -11.28 -9.44
N HIS A 252 -3.30 -11.30 -8.90
CA HIS A 252 -4.44 -11.98 -9.49
C HIS A 252 -5.46 -10.96 -10.01
N LEU A 253 -5.90 -11.15 -11.26
CA LEU A 253 -7.17 -10.61 -11.73
C LEU A 253 -8.26 -11.62 -11.37
N LEU A 254 -9.16 -11.26 -10.45
CA LEU A 254 -10.31 -12.08 -10.10
C LEU A 254 -11.57 -11.51 -10.77
N LEU A 255 -12.37 -12.37 -11.39
CA LEU A 255 -13.64 -12.00 -12.00
C LEU A 255 -14.80 -12.74 -11.33
N ALA A 256 -15.86 -12.01 -11.03
CA ALA A 256 -17.15 -12.54 -10.64
C ALA A 256 -18.08 -12.53 -11.84
N GLU A 257 -18.50 -13.71 -12.29
CA GLU A 257 -19.26 -13.87 -13.52
C GLU A 257 -20.53 -14.68 -13.34
N LYS A 258 -21.47 -14.48 -14.26
CA LYS A 258 -22.66 -15.31 -14.41
C LYS A 258 -22.80 -15.68 -15.88
N GLN A 259 -22.82 -16.98 -16.16
CA GLN A 259 -22.95 -17.50 -17.54
C GLN A 259 -21.90 -16.88 -18.48
N GLY A 260 -20.64 -16.79 -18.02
CA GLY A 260 -19.53 -16.21 -18.80
C GLY A 260 -19.54 -14.68 -18.93
N LYS A 261 -20.52 -13.97 -18.35
CA LYS A 261 -20.56 -12.50 -18.34
C LYS A 261 -19.96 -11.95 -17.04
N PRO A 262 -18.86 -11.18 -17.09
CA PRO A 262 -18.30 -10.52 -15.91
C PRO A 262 -19.25 -9.45 -15.35
N LEU A 263 -19.42 -9.47 -14.03
CA LEU A 263 -20.27 -8.54 -13.28
C LEU A 263 -19.47 -7.71 -12.27
N ALA A 264 -18.38 -8.26 -11.76
CA ALA A 264 -17.40 -7.54 -10.96
C ALA A 264 -16.02 -8.13 -11.21
N GLY A 265 -14.98 -7.36 -10.90
CA GLY A 265 -13.63 -7.89 -10.93
C GLY A 265 -12.66 -7.04 -10.12
N MET A 266 -11.56 -7.65 -9.71
CA MET A 266 -10.56 -7.00 -8.88
C MET A 266 -9.13 -7.43 -9.21
N PHE A 267 -8.20 -6.52 -8.94
CA PHE A 267 -6.79 -6.81 -8.81
C PHE A 267 -6.47 -7.07 -7.34
N LEU A 268 -6.09 -8.29 -7.03
CA LEU A 268 -5.62 -8.73 -5.72
C LEU A 268 -4.11 -8.93 -5.79
N ALA A 269 -3.34 -8.28 -4.92
CA ALA A 269 -1.91 -8.50 -4.81
C ALA A 269 -1.57 -9.15 -3.46
N LEU A 270 -0.91 -10.31 -3.50
CA LEU A 270 -0.48 -11.05 -2.32
C LEU A 270 1.02 -10.80 -2.09
N SER A 271 1.35 -10.24 -0.92
CA SER A 271 2.72 -9.92 -0.53
C SER A 271 2.96 -10.32 0.91
N GLY A 272 3.95 -11.15 1.17
CA GLY A 272 4.22 -11.66 2.52
C GLY A 272 2.98 -12.31 3.13
N LYS A 273 2.46 -11.74 4.22
CA LYS A 273 1.24 -12.20 4.91
C LYS A 273 0.03 -11.27 4.67
N ARG A 274 -0.01 -10.53 3.56
CA ARG A 274 -1.05 -9.55 3.27
C ARG A 274 -1.57 -9.66 1.84
N GLY A 275 -2.88 -9.84 1.70
CA GLY A 275 -3.61 -9.55 0.48
C GLY A 275 -4.05 -8.09 0.40
N THR A 276 -3.77 -7.44 -0.73
CA THR A 276 -4.12 -6.04 -1.00
C THR A 276 -5.13 -5.97 -2.14
N TYR A 277 -6.33 -5.47 -1.85
CA TYR A 277 -7.33 -5.10 -2.86
C TYR A 277 -6.89 -3.79 -3.54
N LEU A 278 -6.22 -3.89 -4.70
CA LEU A 278 -5.62 -2.74 -5.38
C LEU A 278 -6.65 -1.94 -6.17
N PHE A 279 -7.39 -2.65 -7.02
CA PHE A 279 -8.40 -2.06 -7.90
C PHE A 279 -9.59 -2.98 -7.94
N GLY A 280 -10.78 -2.41 -8.04
CA GLY A 280 -11.94 -3.20 -8.39
C GLY A 280 -12.96 -2.39 -9.13
N ALA A 281 -13.80 -3.14 -9.82
CA ALA A 281 -14.76 -2.62 -10.76
C ALA A 281 -16.01 -3.49 -10.71
N SER A 282 -17.16 -2.86 -10.96
CA SER A 282 -18.43 -3.57 -11.00
C SER A 282 -19.39 -2.97 -12.01
N SER A 283 -20.12 -3.87 -12.65
CA SER A 283 -21.14 -3.55 -13.64
C SER A 283 -22.22 -2.65 -13.04
N SER A 284 -22.75 -1.75 -13.86
CA SER A 284 -23.98 -1.04 -13.51
C SER A 284 -25.22 -1.92 -13.63
N GLN A 285 -25.12 -3.05 -14.32
CA GLN A 285 -26.20 -4.01 -14.51
C GLN A 285 -26.16 -5.12 -13.45
N HIS A 286 -27.30 -5.77 -13.23
CA HIS A 286 -27.44 -6.95 -12.38
C HIS A 286 -26.91 -6.79 -10.93
N ARG A 287 -27.06 -5.59 -10.35
CA ARG A 287 -26.60 -5.29 -8.99
C ARG A 287 -27.33 -6.11 -7.92
N GLU A 288 -28.55 -6.55 -8.20
CA GLU A 288 -29.34 -7.45 -7.35
C GLU A 288 -28.66 -8.82 -7.13
N LEU A 289 -27.66 -9.17 -7.95
CA LEU A 289 -26.90 -10.42 -7.81
C LEU A 289 -25.76 -10.33 -6.79
N MET A 290 -25.45 -9.13 -6.29
CA MET A 290 -24.45 -8.89 -5.23
C MET A 290 -23.04 -9.43 -5.54
N ALA A 291 -22.68 -9.61 -6.82
CA ALA A 291 -21.40 -10.19 -7.25
C ALA A 291 -20.15 -9.60 -6.54
N PRO A 292 -20.05 -8.29 -6.26
CA PRO A 292 -18.92 -7.74 -5.49
C PRO A 292 -18.75 -8.32 -4.07
N TYR A 293 -19.84 -8.74 -3.41
CA TYR A 293 -19.77 -9.34 -2.07
C TYR A 293 -19.07 -10.69 -2.12
N LEU A 294 -19.46 -11.54 -3.07
CA LEU A 294 -18.82 -12.83 -3.25
C LEU A 294 -17.36 -12.68 -3.72
N LEU A 295 -17.09 -11.73 -4.61
CA LEU A 295 -15.73 -11.45 -5.07
C LEU A 295 -14.79 -11.09 -3.92
N GLN A 296 -15.22 -10.20 -3.02
CA GLN A 296 -14.45 -9.82 -1.83
C GLN A 296 -14.28 -11.00 -0.87
N TRP A 297 -15.31 -11.83 -0.70
CA TRP A 297 -15.24 -13.03 0.13
C TRP A 297 -14.19 -14.02 -0.38
N GLU A 298 -14.23 -14.39 -1.66
CA GLU A 298 -13.27 -15.31 -2.25
C GLU A 298 -11.85 -14.73 -2.27
N ALA A 299 -11.70 -13.42 -2.49
CA ALA A 299 -10.39 -12.77 -2.38
C ALA A 299 -9.78 -12.89 -0.98
N MET A 300 -10.60 -12.79 0.08
CA MET A 300 -10.14 -13.05 1.45
C MET A 300 -9.81 -14.52 1.71
N MET A 301 -10.46 -15.47 1.03
CA MET A 301 -10.13 -16.90 1.16
C MET A 301 -8.83 -17.28 0.43
N LEU A 302 -8.44 -16.51 -0.58
CA LEU A 302 -7.18 -16.67 -1.31
C LEU A 302 -5.98 -15.99 -0.64
N SER A 303 -6.21 -15.08 0.32
CA SER A 303 -5.17 -14.25 0.98
C SER A 303 -4.66 -14.88 2.27
#